data_AF-A0A178W1E3-F1
#
_entry.id   AF-A0A178W1E3-F1
#
_cell.length_a   1.000
_cell.length_b   1.000
_cell.length_c   1.000
_cell.angle_alpha   90.00
_cell.angle_beta   90.00
_cell.angle_gamma   90.00
#
_symmetry.space_group_name_H-M   'P 1'
#
loop_
_entity.id
_entity.type
_entity.pdbx_description
1 polymer ?
#
loop_
_entity_poly.entity_id
_entity_poly.type
_entity_poly.pdbx_seq_one_letter_code
_entity_poly.pdbx_strand_id
1 'polypeptide(L)'
;MRRGENLRVEDYMVFDPLIYQGMTDMHDRHREMRLDVDNMSYEELLALGERIGDVSTGLSEEVILKAMKQHKHTSSSPSSVELHQNIEPCCICQEEYVEGDNLGTLKCGHEFHKDCIKQWVMIKNLCPICKTEALKTP
;
A
#
# COMPACT_ATOMS: atom_id res chain seq x y z
N MET A 1 -38.44 -14.89 36.73
CA MET A 1 -37.79 -16.03 37.41
C MET A 1 -37.47 -17.12 36.39
N ARG A 2 -36.17 -17.24 36.05
CA ARG A 2 -35.35 -18.41 35.62
C ARG A 2 -35.89 -19.48 34.64
N ARG A 3 -35.09 -19.69 33.57
CA ARG A 3 -34.47 -20.95 33.06
C ARG A 3 -34.47 -20.91 31.52
N GLY A 4 -33.38 -21.11 30.79
CA GLY A 4 -31.96 -21.24 31.08
C GLY A 4 -31.22 -20.92 29.77
N GLU A 5 -30.11 -20.21 29.90
CA GLU A 5 -29.34 -19.67 28.78
C GLU A 5 -28.56 -20.79 28.10
N ASN A 6 -28.68 -20.91 26.77
CA ASN A 6 -27.79 -21.74 25.97
C ASN A 6 -26.44 -21.02 25.88
N LEU A 7 -25.56 -21.31 26.84
CA LEU A 7 -24.15 -20.94 26.80
C LEU A 7 -23.53 -21.49 25.51
N ARG A 8 -22.98 -20.59 24.68
CA ARG A 8 -22.29 -20.95 23.44
C ARG A 8 -20.88 -21.42 23.76
N VAL A 9 -20.40 -22.35 22.93
CA VAL A 9 -19.10 -23.07 22.83
C VAL A 9 -17.80 -22.25 23.09
N GLU A 10 -17.90 -20.96 23.40
CA GLU A 10 -16.77 -20.05 23.61
C GLU A 10 -16.39 -19.85 25.09
N ASP A 11 -17.22 -20.27 26.06
CA ASP A 11 -16.95 -20.10 27.51
C ASP A 11 -16.10 -21.22 28.17
N TYR A 12 -15.63 -22.20 27.41
CA TYR A 12 -14.97 -23.43 27.91
C TYR A 12 -13.45 -23.37 27.78
N MET A 13 -12.90 -22.28 27.23
CA MET A 13 -11.44 -22.09 27.15
C MET A 13 -10.79 -21.71 28.50
N VAL A 14 -11.52 -21.84 29.62
CA VAL A 14 -11.06 -21.40 30.95
C VAL A 14 -10.61 -22.54 31.86
N PHE A 15 -10.82 -23.83 31.52
CA PHE A 15 -10.44 -24.92 32.43
C PHE A 15 -9.90 -26.16 31.71
N ASP A 16 -8.65 -26.10 31.23
CA ASP A 16 -7.83 -27.30 31.13
C ASP A 16 -6.33 -26.98 31.35
N PRO A 17 -5.76 -27.33 32.52
CA PRO A 17 -4.34 -27.12 32.84
C PRO A 17 -3.35 -27.97 32.01
N LEU A 18 -3.79 -28.90 31.16
CA LEU A 18 -2.94 -29.74 30.31
C LEU A 18 -2.82 -29.21 28.87
N ILE A 19 -3.75 -28.34 28.42
CA ILE A 19 -3.63 -27.61 27.15
C ILE A 19 -2.58 -26.49 27.23
N TYR A 20 -2.19 -26.05 28.43
CA TYR A 20 -1.18 -25.00 28.61
C TYR A 20 0.24 -25.46 28.26
N GLN A 21 0.50 -26.78 28.27
CA GLN A 21 1.84 -27.33 28.00
C GLN A 21 2.08 -27.64 26.52
N GLY A 22 1.04 -27.63 25.67
CA GLY A 22 1.11 -28.09 24.28
C GLY A 22 1.01 -27.00 23.19
N MET A 23 0.72 -25.75 23.56
CA MET A 23 0.53 -24.65 22.60
C MET A 23 1.54 -23.51 22.75
N THR A 24 2.48 -23.64 23.69
CA THR A 24 3.48 -22.61 24.00
C THR A 24 4.64 -22.57 23.01
N ASP A 25 4.67 -23.34 21.91
CA ASP A 25 5.76 -23.27 20.93
C ASP A 25 5.29 -23.11 19.48
N MET A 26 4.54 -22.04 19.23
CA MET A 26 4.77 -21.24 18.03
C MET A 26 5.63 -20.05 18.45
N HIS A 27 6.79 -20.29 19.10
CA HIS A 27 7.70 -19.19 19.41
C HIS A 27 8.13 -18.59 18.07
N ASP A 28 7.71 -17.35 17.81
CA ASP A 28 8.38 -16.51 16.82
C ASP A 28 9.85 -16.46 17.24
N ARG A 29 10.66 -17.34 16.64
CA ARG A 29 12.10 -17.51 16.91
C ARG A 29 12.89 -16.21 16.69
N HIS A 30 12.25 -15.20 16.09
CA HIS A 30 12.83 -13.91 15.80
C HIS A 30 12.23 -12.79 16.66
N ARG A 31 11.46 -13.09 17.72
CA ARG A 31 10.90 -12.09 18.64
C ARG A 31 11.97 -11.14 19.18
N GLU A 32 13.16 -11.65 19.51
CA GLU A 32 14.30 -10.87 20.02
C GLU A 32 14.92 -9.93 18.96
N MET A 33 14.66 -10.17 17.67
CA MET A 33 15.10 -9.30 16.58
C MET A 33 14.09 -8.20 16.25
N ARG A 34 12.88 -8.23 16.84
CA ARG A 34 11.85 -7.22 16.61
C ARG A 34 12.16 -6.00 17.48
N LEU A 35 12.26 -4.84 16.83
CA LEU A 35 12.37 -3.57 17.54
C LEU A 35 11.00 -3.21 18.13
N ASP A 36 10.98 -2.86 19.42
CA ASP A 36 9.78 -2.40 20.13
C ASP A 36 9.57 -0.90 19.89
N VAL A 37 9.14 -0.56 18.68
CA VAL A 37 8.99 0.84 18.23
C VAL A 37 8.03 1.64 19.12
N ASP A 38 7.05 1.00 19.74
CA ASP A 38 6.02 1.65 20.56
C ASP A 38 6.54 2.15 21.92
N ASN A 39 7.66 1.61 22.40
CA ASN A 39 8.27 1.97 23.68
C ASN A 39 9.65 2.65 23.54
N MET A 40 10.07 3.05 22.33
CA MET A 40 11.32 3.78 22.13
C MET A 40 11.19 5.27 22.48
N SER A 41 12.24 5.84 23.07
CA SER A 41 12.33 7.28 23.27
C SER A 41 12.51 8.03 21.94
N TYR A 42 12.16 9.32 21.93
CA TYR A 42 12.34 10.19 20.77
C TYR A 42 13.80 10.23 20.28
N GLU A 43 14.78 10.27 21.20
CA GLU A 43 16.21 10.26 20.85
C GLU A 43 16.63 8.95 20.19
N GLU A 44 16.13 7.81 20.67
CA GLU A 44 16.42 6.51 20.06
C GLU A 44 15.78 6.38 18.67
N LEU A 45 14.55 6.89 18.47
CA LEU A 45 13.91 6.93 17.15
C LEU A 45 14.69 7.80 16.16
N LEU A 46 15.25 8.93 16.60
CA LEU A 46 16.08 9.79 15.77
C LEU A 46 17.38 9.07 15.38
N ALA A 47 18.06 8.45 16.35
CA ALA A 47 19.26 7.66 16.12
C ALA A 47 19.01 6.46 15.19
N LEU A 48 17.82 5.84 15.26
CA LEU A 48 17.40 4.82 14.29
C LEU A 48 17.31 5.39 12.87
N GLY A 49 16.67 6.54 12.69
CA GLY A 49 16.55 7.21 11.39
C GLY A 49 17.90 7.55 10.78
N GLU A 50 18.82 8.10 11.58
CA GLU A 50 20.20 8.40 11.15
C GLU A 50 20.98 7.14 10.77
N ARG A 51 20.82 6.06 11.54
CA ARG A 51 21.50 4.79 11.28
C ARG A 51 20.99 4.07 10.03
N ILE A 52 19.69 4.15 9.75
CA ILE A 52 19.08 3.56 8.55
C ILE A 52 19.36 4.44 7.33
N GLY A 53 19.35 5.76 7.51
CA GLY A 53 19.53 6.76 6.47
C GLY A 53 18.33 6.90 5.53
N ASP A 54 18.47 7.73 4.51
CA ASP A 54 17.52 7.85 3.40
C ASP A 54 18.01 7.07 2.18
N VAL A 55 17.10 6.38 1.50
CA VAL A 55 17.39 5.71 0.23
C VAL A 55 16.55 6.34 -0.87
N SER A 56 17.07 7.41 -1.47
CA SER A 56 16.48 8.00 -2.65
C SER A 56 16.68 7.06 -3.85
N THR A 57 15.57 6.44 -4.28
CA THR A 57 15.50 5.63 -5.51
C THR A 57 14.69 6.34 -6.59
N GLY A 58 14.49 7.65 -6.43
CA GLY A 58 13.74 8.49 -7.35
C GLY A 58 14.49 8.77 -8.65
N LEU A 59 13.77 9.29 -9.63
CA LEU A 59 14.31 9.73 -10.93
C LEU A 59 14.18 11.25 -11.09
N SER A 60 15.08 11.86 -11.87
CA SER A 60 14.93 13.28 -12.23
C SER A 60 13.73 13.49 -13.16
N GLU A 61 13.13 14.68 -13.10
CA GLU A 61 11.95 15.03 -13.88
C GLU A 61 12.15 14.83 -15.38
N GLU A 62 13.33 15.15 -15.90
CA GLU A 62 13.68 14.98 -17.32
C GLU A 62 13.66 13.50 -17.76
N VAL A 63 14.13 12.57 -16.92
CA VAL A 63 14.12 11.13 -17.19
C VAL A 63 12.70 10.60 -17.13
N ILE A 64 11.91 11.06 -16.16
CA ILE A 64 10.51 10.67 -16.00
C ILE A 64 9.70 11.06 -17.23
N LEU A 65 9.79 12.33 -17.66
CA LEU A 65 9.03 12.83 -18.80
C LEU A 65 9.41 12.12 -20.11
N LYS A 66 10.68 11.71 -20.25
CA LYS A 66 11.18 10.99 -21.43
C LYS A 66 10.75 9.51 -21.46
N ALA A 67 10.73 8.84 -20.30
CA ALA A 67 10.47 7.40 -20.21
C ALA A 67 8.99 7.05 -19.97
N MET A 68 8.21 7.94 -19.35
CA MET A 68 6.82 7.70 -19.00
C MET A 68 5.89 7.88 -20.20
N LYS A 69 4.97 6.92 -20.40
CA LYS A 69 3.91 7.04 -21.40
C LYS A 69 2.84 8.00 -20.91
N GLN A 70 2.43 8.93 -21.76
CA GLN A 70 1.44 9.95 -21.44
C GLN A 70 0.31 9.95 -22.48
N HIS A 71 -0.92 10.12 -22.03
CA HIS A 71 -2.09 10.25 -22.91
C HIS A 71 -3.17 11.08 -22.22
N LYS A 72 -4.23 11.43 -22.96
CA LYS A 72 -5.39 12.13 -22.40
C LYS A 72 -6.50 11.14 -22.07
N HIS A 73 -7.14 11.32 -20.93
CA HIS A 73 -8.36 10.59 -20.62
C HIS A 73 -9.49 11.02 -21.57
N THR A 74 -10.16 10.05 -22.19
CA THR A 74 -11.31 10.28 -23.06
C THR A 74 -12.51 9.55 -22.49
N SER A 75 -13.43 10.29 -21.87
CA SER A 75 -14.75 9.75 -21.55
C SER A 75 -15.53 9.64 -22.86
N SER A 76 -15.62 8.46 -23.44
CA SER A 76 -16.47 8.26 -24.62
C SER A 76 -17.93 8.53 -24.24
N SER A 77 -18.56 9.49 -24.92
CA SER A 77 -20.01 9.76 -24.84
C SER A 77 -20.83 8.46 -25.01
N PRO A 78 -21.86 8.22 -24.18
CA PRO A 78 -22.58 6.95 -24.16
C PRO A 78 -23.50 6.87 -25.38
N SER A 79 -23.07 6.13 -26.40
CA SER A 79 -23.98 5.53 -27.37
C SER A 79 -23.93 4.01 -27.18
N SER A 80 -25.09 3.47 -26.78
CA SER A 80 -25.44 2.06 -26.63
C SER A 80 -24.86 1.29 -25.42
N VAL A 81 -25.76 1.06 -24.45
CA VAL A 81 -25.92 -0.11 -23.55
C VAL A 81 -24.68 -0.69 -22.83
N GLU A 82 -24.72 -0.52 -21.50
CA GLU A 82 -24.23 -1.46 -20.48
C GLU A 82 -22.74 -1.85 -20.49
N LEU A 83 -21.90 -0.98 -19.91
CA LEU A 83 -21.00 -1.39 -18.83
C LEU A 83 -20.59 -0.13 -18.05
N HIS A 84 -21.05 0.03 -16.81
CA HIS A 84 -20.36 0.89 -15.86
C HIS A 84 -18.96 0.29 -15.66
N GLN A 85 -18.03 0.65 -16.54
CA GLN A 85 -16.62 0.36 -16.32
C GLN A 85 -16.24 1.22 -15.12
N ASN A 86 -16.14 0.60 -13.96
CA ASN A 86 -15.59 1.18 -12.74
C ASN A 86 -14.14 1.57 -13.03
N ILE A 87 -13.94 2.74 -13.63
CA ILE A 87 -12.61 3.33 -13.76
C ILE A 87 -12.23 3.71 -12.33
N GLU A 88 -11.24 3.02 -11.77
CA GLU A 88 -10.76 3.33 -10.42
C GLU A 88 -10.17 4.75 -10.40
N PRO A 89 -10.46 5.56 -9.37
CA PRO A 89 -9.89 6.90 -9.25
C PRO A 89 -8.38 6.83 -9.10
N CYS A 90 -7.70 7.95 -9.35
CA CYS A 90 -6.26 8.04 -9.14
C CYS A 90 -5.93 7.76 -7.68
N CYS A 91 -5.24 6.66 -7.36
CA CYS A 91 -5.01 6.28 -5.96
C CYS A 91 -4.07 7.21 -5.18
N ILE A 92 -3.45 8.19 -5.86
CA ILE A 92 -2.54 9.17 -5.27
C ILE A 92 -3.34 10.38 -4.73
N CYS A 93 -4.17 11.00 -5.56
CA CYS A 93 -5.01 12.14 -5.16
C CYS A 93 -6.44 11.75 -4.73
N GLN A 94 -6.86 10.51 -5.01
CA GLN A 94 -8.19 9.96 -4.77
C GLN A 94 -9.30 10.65 -5.57
N GLU A 95 -8.96 11.31 -6.69
CA GLU A 95 -9.90 11.96 -7.59
C GLU A 95 -10.20 11.10 -8.82
N GLU A 96 -11.43 11.18 -9.32
CA GLU A 96 -11.86 10.56 -10.57
C GLU A 96 -11.21 11.24 -11.78
N TYR A 97 -11.02 10.49 -12.87
CA TYR A 97 -10.49 11.05 -14.11
C TYR A 97 -11.57 11.78 -14.89
N VAL A 98 -11.30 13.03 -15.26
CA VAL A 98 -12.20 13.84 -16.08
C VAL A 98 -11.74 13.88 -17.54
N GLU A 99 -12.64 14.25 -18.45
CA GLU A 99 -12.31 14.34 -19.87
C GLU A 99 -11.16 15.34 -20.10
N GLY A 100 -10.12 14.91 -20.82
CA GLY A 100 -8.97 15.74 -21.16
C GLY A 100 -7.85 15.76 -20.11
N ASP A 101 -8.02 15.09 -18.97
CA ASP A 101 -6.96 14.89 -17.97
C ASP A 101 -5.73 14.25 -18.59
N ASN A 102 -4.55 14.72 -18.16
CA ASN A 102 -3.29 14.12 -18.58
C ASN A 102 -2.97 12.94 -17.68
N LEU A 103 -2.93 11.74 -18.25
CA LEU A 103 -2.61 10.51 -17.54
C LEU A 103 -1.19 10.06 -17.83
N GLY A 104 -0.54 9.52 -16.81
CA GLY A 104 0.75 8.84 -16.91
C GLY A 104 0.57 7.34 -16.67
N THR A 105 0.99 6.53 -17.63
CA THR A 105 0.94 5.06 -17.54
C THR A 105 2.34 4.53 -17.26
N LEU A 106 2.48 3.78 -16.17
CA LEU A 106 3.73 3.12 -15.80
C LEU A 106 3.99 1.89 -16.65
N LYS A 107 5.21 1.34 -16.58
CA LYS A 107 5.56 0.12 -17.34
C LYS A 107 4.73 -1.10 -16.96
N CYS A 108 4.20 -1.14 -15.74
CA CYS A 108 3.31 -2.19 -15.24
C CYS A 108 1.87 -2.05 -15.74
N GLY A 109 1.54 -0.97 -16.46
CA GLY A 109 0.21 -0.72 -17.00
C GLY A 109 -0.71 0.09 -16.09
N HIS A 110 -0.34 0.32 -14.82
CA HIS A 110 -1.14 1.17 -13.94
C HIS A 110 -1.09 2.65 -14.34
N GLU A 111 -2.21 3.32 -14.16
CA GLU A 111 -2.46 4.68 -14.66
C GLU A 111 -2.78 5.63 -13.51
N PHE A 112 -2.34 6.88 -13.66
CA PHE A 112 -2.45 7.93 -12.65
C PHE A 112 -2.56 9.27 -13.37
N HIS A 113 -2.98 10.34 -12.68
CA HIS A 113 -2.72 11.67 -13.21
C HIS A 113 -1.21 11.87 -13.38
N LYS A 114 -0.82 12.42 -14.53
CA LYS A 114 0.58 12.63 -14.93
C LYS A 114 1.38 13.30 -13.81
N ASP A 115 0.83 14.37 -13.23
CA ASP A 115 1.54 15.14 -12.21
C ASP A 115 1.65 14.38 -10.88
N CYS A 116 0.60 13.64 -10.50
CA CYS A 116 0.60 12.79 -9.32
C CYS A 116 1.70 11.73 -9.40
N ILE A 117 1.76 10.97 -10.49
CA ILE A 117 2.75 9.91 -10.61
C ILE A 117 4.16 10.46 -10.84
N LYS A 118 4.30 11.62 -11.49
CA LYS A 118 5.59 12.30 -11.63
C LYS A 118 6.19 12.62 -10.26
N GLN A 119 5.43 13.27 -9.38
CA GLN A 119 5.89 13.60 -8.02
C GLN A 119 6.27 12.35 -7.23
N TRP A 120 5.48 11.29 -7.36
CA TRP A 120 5.77 10.01 -6.70
C TRP A 120 7.10 9.41 -7.18
N VAL A 121 7.30 9.32 -8.50
CA VAL A 121 8.50 8.71 -9.10
C VAL A 121 9.76 9.54 -8.86
N MET A 122 9.64 10.85 -8.65
CA MET A 122 10.76 11.70 -8.21
C MET A 122 11.29 11.32 -6.83
N ILE A 123 10.45 10.75 -5.96
CA ILE A 123 10.84 10.28 -4.63
C ILE A 123 11.28 8.81 -4.70
N LYS A 124 10.51 7.98 -5.42
CA LYS A 124 10.73 6.54 -5.48
C LYS A 124 10.32 5.96 -6.82
N ASN A 125 11.25 5.33 -7.55
CA ASN A 125 10.96 4.70 -8.85
C ASN A 125 10.18 3.36 -8.72
N LEU A 126 9.07 3.34 -7.97
CA LEU A 126 8.20 2.17 -7.81
C LEU A 126 6.73 2.55 -8.05
N CYS A 127 5.96 1.65 -8.65
CA CYS A 127 4.52 1.80 -8.79
C CYS A 127 3.82 1.83 -7.41
N PRO A 128 2.91 2.80 -7.15
CA PRO A 128 2.13 2.85 -5.90
C PRO A 128 1.29 1.60 -5.64
N ILE A 129 0.82 0.93 -6.70
CA ILE A 129 -0.11 -0.20 -6.63
C ILE A 129 0.65 -1.52 -6.47
N CYS A 130 1.52 -1.86 -7.40
CA CYS A 130 2.16 -3.19 -7.46
C CYS A 130 3.62 -3.22 -7.00
N LYS A 131 4.21 -2.06 -6.64
CA LYS A 131 5.60 -1.92 -6.17
C LYS A 131 6.67 -2.39 -7.16
N THR A 132 6.33 -2.73 -8.39
CA THR A 132 7.33 -2.94 -9.45
C THR A 132 7.95 -1.62 -9.84
N GLU A 133 9.21 -1.64 -10.28
CA GLU A 133 9.90 -0.42 -10.73
C GLU A 133 9.07 0.37 -11.76
N ALA A 134 8.89 1.67 -11.57
CA ALA A 134 7.88 2.45 -12.28
C ALA A 134 8.27 2.70 -13.75
N LEU A 135 9.51 3.12 -13.97
CA LEU A 135 10.11 3.43 -15.26
C LEU A 135 11.46 2.73 -15.37
N LYS A 136 11.82 2.28 -16.58
CA LYS A 136 13.17 1.75 -16.83
C LYS A 136 14.12 2.94 -16.99
N THR A 137 15.21 2.96 -16.24
CA THR A 137 16.32 3.85 -16.54
C THR A 137 17.04 3.34 -17.79
N PRO A 138 17.32 4.18 -18.79
CA PRO A 138 18.16 3.81 -19.93
C PRO A 138 19.60 3.54 -19.50
#